data_AF-A0A1V0QDE7-F1
#
_entry.id   AF-A0A1V0QDE7-F1
#
_cell.length_a   1.000
_cell.length_b   1.000
_cell.length_c   1.000
_cell.angle_alpha   90.00
_cell.angle_beta   90.00
_cell.angle_gamma   90.00
#
_symmetry.space_group_name_H-M   'P 1'
#
loop_
_entity.id
_entity.type
_entity.pdbx_description
1 polymer ?
#
loop_
_entity_poly.entity_id
_entity_poly.type
_entity_poly.pdbx_seq_one_letter_code
_entity_poly.pdbx_strand_id
1 'polypeptide(L)'
;MSKHKNPKNKSQRMRCPYCGSPVVLRSADGIYRENSQGAMLYVCSRYPECDAYVKVHPGTNIPMGSLANHELRTLRRTAHYYFDQLYKTGRMTRQESYRWLADKICVPLKDAHIGHLGEYYCKLVIQDSRKLLQPHNARPRHGPGERRTL
;
A
#
# COMPACT_ATOMS: atom_id res chain seq x y z
N MET A 1 -29.03 41.79 -5.66
CA MET A 1 -28.80 40.53 -6.42
C MET A 1 -27.31 40.24 -6.47
N SER A 2 -26.76 39.60 -5.44
CA SER A 2 -25.33 39.36 -5.33
C SER A 2 -24.99 37.99 -5.92
N LYS A 3 -24.40 37.99 -7.12
CA LYS A 3 -23.88 36.78 -7.77
C LYS A 3 -22.66 36.28 -6.99
N HIS A 4 -22.86 35.30 -6.11
CA HIS A 4 -21.76 34.55 -5.51
C HIS A 4 -21.00 33.80 -6.61
N LYS A 5 -19.83 34.32 -6.98
CA LYS A 5 -18.84 33.62 -7.80
C LYS A 5 -18.33 32.43 -7.00
N ASN A 6 -18.78 31.23 -7.35
CA ASN A 6 -18.26 29.98 -6.79
C ASN A 6 -16.78 29.83 -7.21
N PRO A 7 -15.81 29.63 -6.28
CA PRO A 7 -14.40 29.60 -6.64
C PRO A 7 -14.11 28.35 -7.47
N LYS A 8 -13.45 28.58 -8.60
CA LYS A 8 -12.99 27.56 -9.55
C LYS A 8 -12.16 26.50 -8.81
N ASN A 9 -12.74 25.32 -8.59
CA ASN A 9 -12.00 24.15 -8.13
C ASN A 9 -11.05 23.73 -9.26
N LYS A 10 -9.81 24.21 -9.22
CA LYS A 10 -8.70 23.75 -10.06
C LYS A 10 -8.32 22.32 -9.64
N SER A 11 -9.25 21.37 -9.73
CA SER A 11 -8.92 19.97 -9.57
C SER A 11 -8.00 19.61 -10.73
N GLN A 12 -6.72 19.37 -10.44
CA GLN A 12 -5.88 18.62 -11.37
C GLN A 12 -6.64 17.33 -11.63
N ARG A 13 -7.21 17.20 -12.83
CA ARG A 13 -7.92 16.00 -13.25
C ARG A 13 -6.88 14.89 -13.26
N MET A 14 -6.91 14.04 -12.23
CA MET A 14 -5.99 12.91 -12.07
C MET A 14 -5.98 12.10 -13.38
N ARG A 15 -4.78 11.77 -13.85
CA ARG A 15 -4.57 10.99 -15.07
C ARG A 15 -4.11 9.60 -14.71
N CYS A 16 -4.60 8.62 -15.48
CA CYS A 16 -4.17 7.25 -15.35
C CYS A 16 -2.69 7.13 -15.77
N PRO A 17 -1.81 6.57 -14.93
CA PRO A 17 -0.39 6.46 -15.25
C PRO A 17 -0.11 5.44 -16.37
N TYR A 18 -1.07 4.56 -16.67
CA TYR A 18 -0.90 3.51 -17.69
C TYR A 18 -1.31 3.95 -19.09
N CYS A 19 -2.35 4.80 -19.22
CA CYS A 19 -2.92 5.14 -20.53
C CYS A 19 -3.23 6.64 -20.72
N GLY A 20 -2.92 7.50 -19.74
CA GLY A 20 -3.16 8.95 -19.80
C GLY A 20 -4.62 9.38 -19.74
N SER A 21 -5.57 8.43 -19.72
CA SER A 21 -7.00 8.74 -19.66
C SER A 21 -7.40 9.39 -18.32
N PRO A 22 -8.49 10.17 -18.27
CA PRO A 22 -9.01 10.72 -17.03
C PRO A 22 -9.32 9.65 -15.99
N VAL A 23 -9.21 10.01 -14.71
CA VAL A 23 -9.64 9.18 -13.58
C VAL A 23 -10.88 9.79 -12.96
N VAL A 24 -11.86 8.96 -12.64
CA VAL A 24 -13.16 9.36 -12.06
C VAL A 24 -13.36 8.72 -10.71
N LEU A 25 -13.92 9.47 -9.75
CA LEU A 25 -14.35 8.92 -8.46
C LEU A 25 -15.75 8.31 -8.64
N ARG A 26 -15.91 7.01 -8.39
CA ARG A 26 -17.21 6.31 -8.46
C ARG A 26 -17.29 5.16 -7.47
N SER A 27 -18.50 4.63 -7.28
CA SER A 27 -18.73 3.41 -6.49
C SER A 27 -17.94 2.22 -7.03
N ALA A 28 -17.58 1.28 -6.15
CA ALA A 28 -16.98 0.01 -6.51
C ALA A 28 -17.99 -1.00 -7.11
N ASP A 29 -19.26 -0.63 -7.24
CA ASP A 29 -20.29 -1.49 -7.86
C ASP A 29 -19.90 -1.88 -9.30
N GLY A 30 -20.06 -3.17 -9.62
CA GLY A 30 -19.64 -3.74 -10.90
C GLY A 30 -18.11 -3.93 -11.05
N ILE A 31 -17.31 -3.51 -10.07
CA ILE A 31 -15.87 -3.79 -9.98
C ILE A 31 -15.62 -4.85 -8.89
N TYR A 32 -16.17 -4.64 -7.71
CA TYR A 32 -16.14 -5.63 -6.63
C TYR A 32 -17.31 -6.59 -6.76
N ARG A 33 -17.09 -7.85 -6.37
CA ARG A 33 -18.16 -8.87 -6.32
C ARG A 33 -19.30 -8.45 -5.39
N GLU A 34 -18.95 -7.81 -4.27
CA GLU A 34 -19.88 -7.24 -3.31
C GLU A 34 -19.33 -5.92 -2.79
N ASN A 35 -20.20 -4.94 -2.60
CA ASN A 35 -19.85 -3.60 -2.13
C ASN A 35 -20.75 -3.14 -0.96
N SER A 36 -21.05 -4.04 -0.03
CA SER A 36 -21.90 -3.75 1.14
C SER A 36 -21.38 -2.61 2.03
N GLN A 37 -20.08 -2.30 1.92
CA GLN A 37 -19.43 -1.21 2.66
C GLN A 37 -19.43 0.14 1.92
N GLY A 38 -20.11 0.25 0.76
CA GLY A 38 -20.18 1.49 -0.01
C GLY A 38 -18.80 2.03 -0.42
N ALA A 39 -17.88 1.14 -0.78
CA ALA A 39 -16.53 1.52 -1.14
C ALA A 39 -16.54 2.40 -2.40
N MET A 40 -15.79 3.48 -2.34
CA MET A 40 -15.55 4.40 -3.45
C MET A 40 -14.14 4.18 -4.01
N LEU A 41 -13.99 4.37 -5.32
CA LEU A 41 -12.75 4.15 -6.05
C LEU A 41 -12.48 5.34 -6.98
N TYR A 42 -11.21 5.71 -7.11
CA TYR A 42 -10.73 6.42 -8.29
C TYR A 42 -10.44 5.39 -9.38
N VAL A 43 -11.17 5.46 -10.49
CA VAL A 43 -11.16 4.47 -11.59
C VAL A 43 -10.75 5.15 -12.89
N CYS A 44 -9.87 4.52 -13.65
CA CYS A 44 -9.57 4.94 -15.02
C CYS A 44 -10.84 4.96 -15.87
N SER A 45 -11.04 6.00 -16.69
CA SER A 45 -12.23 6.10 -17.55
C SER A 45 -12.28 5.04 -18.66
N ARG A 46 -11.17 4.32 -18.92
CA ARG A 46 -11.08 3.16 -19.82
C ARG A 46 -11.12 1.83 -19.06
N TYR A 47 -11.84 1.76 -17.95
CA TYR A 47 -12.10 0.50 -17.26
C TYR A 47 -13.26 -0.21 -17.97
N PRO A 48 -13.18 -1.53 -18.25
CA PRO A 48 -12.18 -2.48 -17.72
C PRO A 48 -10.91 -2.68 -18.56
N GLU A 49 -10.78 -2.10 -19.76
CA GLU A 49 -9.66 -2.38 -20.68
C GLU A 49 -8.29 -2.01 -20.11
N CYS A 50 -8.20 -0.89 -19.39
CA CYS A 50 -6.99 -0.45 -18.69
C CYS A 50 -6.85 -1.09 -17.29
N ASP A 51 -7.97 -1.54 -16.71
CA ASP A 51 -8.10 -2.10 -15.36
C ASP A 51 -7.34 -1.34 -14.24
N ALA A 52 -7.23 -0.01 -14.33
CA ALA A 52 -6.54 0.78 -13.32
C ALA A 52 -7.53 1.45 -12.36
N TYR A 53 -7.40 1.17 -11.06
CA TYR A 53 -8.14 1.88 -10.02
C TYR A 53 -7.40 1.90 -8.67
N VAL A 54 -7.86 2.74 -7.75
CA VAL A 54 -7.43 2.76 -6.35
C VAL A 54 -8.61 3.06 -5.42
N LYS A 55 -8.67 2.36 -4.29
CA LYS A 55 -9.68 2.58 -3.25
C LYS A 55 -9.41 3.86 -2.48
N VAL A 56 -10.46 4.54 -2.03
CA VAL A 56 -10.34 5.67 -1.10
C VAL A 56 -10.62 5.25 0.34
N HIS A 57 -10.11 6.02 1.30
CA HIS A 57 -10.49 5.85 2.69
C HIS A 57 -11.99 6.11 2.86
N PRO A 58 -12.72 5.26 3.62
CA PRO A 58 -14.17 5.41 3.82
C PRO A 58 -14.54 6.82 4.30
N GLY A 59 -15.60 7.40 3.73
CA GLY A 59 -16.06 8.75 4.06
C GLY A 59 -15.17 9.89 3.57
N THR A 60 -14.13 9.61 2.77
CA THR A 60 -13.22 10.64 2.24
C THR A 60 -12.98 10.47 0.74
N ASN A 61 -12.31 11.47 0.15
CA ASN A 61 -11.79 11.40 -1.22
C ASN A 61 -10.27 11.15 -1.27
N ILE A 62 -9.68 10.66 -0.17
CA ILE A 62 -8.24 10.41 -0.04
C ILE A 62 -7.93 8.99 -0.55
N PRO A 63 -7.11 8.82 -1.59
CA PRO A 63 -6.76 7.50 -2.10
C PRO A 63 -5.85 6.75 -1.11
N MET A 64 -6.06 5.45 -0.95
CA MET A 64 -5.23 4.58 -0.09
C MET A 64 -3.86 4.23 -0.70
N GLY A 65 -3.53 4.80 -1.87
CA GLY A 65 -2.38 4.42 -2.66
C GLY A 65 -2.33 5.13 -4.01
N SER A 66 -1.46 4.69 -4.91
CA SER A 66 -1.53 5.10 -6.32
C SER A 66 -2.44 4.18 -7.14
N LEU A 67 -2.93 4.64 -8.31
CA LEU A 67 -3.66 3.79 -9.25
C LEU A 67 -2.87 2.53 -9.60
N ALA A 68 -3.53 1.39 -9.54
CA ALA A 68 -2.94 0.09 -9.80
C ALA A 68 -3.79 -0.71 -10.78
N ASN A 69 -3.11 -1.30 -11.76
CA ASN A 69 -3.68 -2.34 -12.62
C ASN A 69 -3.88 -3.66 -11.85
N HIS A 70 -4.44 -4.68 -12.50
CA HIS A 70 -4.62 -6.01 -11.90
C HIS A 70 -3.36 -6.56 -11.21
N GLU A 71 -2.24 -6.54 -11.93
CA GLU A 71 -0.97 -7.12 -11.49
C GLU A 71 -0.45 -6.41 -10.24
N LEU A 72 -0.37 -5.07 -10.28
CA LEU A 72 0.13 -4.30 -9.15
C LEU A 72 -0.80 -4.39 -7.94
N ARG A 73 -2.13 -4.45 -8.12
CA ARG A 73 -3.06 -4.69 -7.01
C ARG A 73 -2.81 -6.04 -6.36
N THR A 74 -2.56 -7.07 -7.16
CA THR A 74 -2.26 -8.42 -6.68
C THR A 74 -0.93 -8.44 -5.92
N LEU A 75 0.12 -7.83 -6.47
CA LEU A 75 1.43 -7.73 -5.84
C LEU A 75 1.36 -6.97 -4.51
N ARG A 76 0.64 -5.85 -4.44
CA ARG A 76 0.45 -5.10 -3.18
C ARG A 76 -0.30 -5.90 -2.13
N ARG A 77 -1.33 -6.66 -2.52
CA ARG A 77 -2.06 -7.56 -1.61
C ARG A 77 -1.14 -8.64 -1.05
N THR A 78 -0.35 -9.27 -1.91
CA THR A 78 0.62 -10.31 -1.51
C THR A 78 1.74 -9.74 -0.65
N ALA A 79 2.24 -8.54 -0.97
CA ALA A 79 3.25 -7.85 -0.18
C ALA A 79 2.71 -7.54 1.23
N HIS A 80 1.51 -6.97 1.34
CA HIS A 80 0.83 -6.78 2.63
C HIS A 80 0.69 -8.08 3.40
N TYR A 81 0.25 -9.16 2.74
CA TYR A 81 0.07 -10.45 3.40
C TYR A 81 1.34 -10.94 4.10
N TYR A 82 2.47 -11.02 3.39
CA TYR A 82 3.74 -11.50 3.97
C TYR A 82 4.38 -10.50 4.91
N PHE A 83 4.33 -9.20 4.58
CA PHE A 83 4.83 -8.15 5.46
C PHE A 83 4.13 -8.16 6.82
N ASP A 84 2.79 -8.29 6.81
CA ASP A 84 2.00 -8.33 8.03
C ASP A 84 2.36 -9.54 8.91
N GLN A 85 2.74 -10.67 8.31
CA GLN A 85 3.16 -11.84 9.09
C GLN A 85 4.41 -11.56 9.92
N LEU A 86 5.29 -10.65 9.49
CA LEU A 86 6.50 -10.31 10.25
C LEU A 86 6.16 -9.84 11.67
N TYR A 87 5.09 -9.05 11.83
CA TYR A 87 4.68 -8.62 13.17
C TYR A 87 3.56 -9.49 13.77
N LYS A 88 2.67 -10.08 12.97
CA LYS A 88 1.61 -10.97 13.48
C LYS A 88 2.17 -12.25 14.11
N THR A 89 3.32 -12.72 13.63
CA THR A 89 4.00 -13.93 14.18
C THR A 89 5.02 -13.60 15.28
N GLY A 90 5.19 -12.33 15.64
CA GLY A 90 6.19 -11.89 16.62
C GLY A 90 7.64 -11.95 16.11
N ARG A 91 7.86 -12.14 14.80
CA ARG A 91 9.21 -12.11 14.20
C ARG A 91 9.88 -10.73 14.35
N MET A 92 9.07 -9.68 14.34
CA MET A 92 9.40 -8.27 14.60
C MET A 92 8.22 -7.60 15.32
N THR A 93 8.43 -6.46 15.97
CA THR A 93 7.33 -5.56 16.34
C THR A 93 6.78 -4.85 15.09
N ARG A 94 5.57 -4.29 15.19
CA ARG A 94 5.00 -3.47 14.10
C ARG A 94 5.89 -2.27 13.77
N GLN A 95 6.48 -1.63 14.78
CA GLN A 95 7.36 -0.48 14.53
C GLN A 95 8.64 -0.91 13.79
N GLU A 96 9.24 -2.03 14.19
CA GLU A 96 10.42 -2.59 13.51
C GLU A 96 10.10 -3.00 12.08
N SER A 97 8.93 -3.61 11.82
CA SER A 97 8.57 -4.00 10.45
C SER A 97 8.46 -2.78 9.53
N TYR A 98 7.86 -1.68 9.99
CA TYR A 98 7.79 -0.45 9.18
C TYR A 98 9.16 0.23 9.01
N ARG A 99 10.05 0.19 10.01
CA ARG A 99 11.45 0.65 9.82
C ARG A 99 12.17 -0.20 8.78
N TRP A 100 12.07 -1.52 8.89
CA TRP A 100 12.62 -2.45 7.90
C TRP A 100 12.08 -2.16 6.49
N LEU A 101 10.78 -1.90 6.34
CA LEU A 101 10.19 -1.55 5.06
C LEU A 101 10.78 -0.23 4.51
N ALA A 102 10.89 0.79 5.37
CA ALA A 102 11.44 2.10 5.02
C ALA A 102 12.89 1.98 4.50
N ASP A 103 13.73 1.25 5.24
CA ASP A 103 15.11 0.97 4.86
C ASP A 103 15.18 0.19 3.54
N LYS A 104 14.28 -0.79 3.37
CA LYS A 104 14.25 -1.66 2.19
C LYS A 104 13.95 -0.91 0.90
N ILE A 105 13.13 0.13 0.96
CA ILE A 105 12.72 0.94 -0.19
C ILE A 105 13.39 2.32 -0.22
N CYS A 106 14.33 2.56 0.71
CA CYS A 106 15.10 3.81 0.84
C CYS A 106 14.24 5.08 0.94
N VAL A 107 13.21 5.07 1.79
CA VAL A 107 12.35 6.25 2.04
C VAL A 107 12.27 6.57 3.54
N PRO A 108 11.92 7.81 3.91
CA PRO A 108 11.58 8.12 5.30
C PRO A 108 10.44 7.24 5.83
N LEU A 109 10.45 6.91 7.11
CA LEU A 109 9.45 6.04 7.75
C LEU A 109 7.99 6.49 7.48
N LYS A 110 7.75 7.80 7.43
CA LYS A 110 6.43 8.39 7.14
C LYS A 110 5.90 8.08 5.73
N ASP A 111 6.80 7.78 4.80
CA ASP A 111 6.49 7.52 3.39
C ASP A 111 6.51 6.01 3.07
N ALA A 112 6.84 5.17 4.07
CA ALA A 112 6.94 3.71 3.93
C ALA A 112 5.56 3.03 3.91
N HIS A 113 4.90 3.08 2.75
CA HIS A 113 3.55 2.57 2.57
C HIS A 113 3.42 1.67 1.34
N ILE A 114 3.04 0.40 1.54
CA ILE A 114 2.93 -0.61 0.48
C ILE A 114 1.98 -0.18 -0.65
N GLY A 115 0.91 0.55 -0.33
CA GLY A 115 -0.03 1.12 -1.31
C GLY A 115 0.57 2.14 -2.28
N HIS A 116 1.81 2.60 -2.08
CA HIS A 116 2.53 3.47 -3.02
C HIS A 116 3.64 2.75 -3.78
N LEU A 117 3.95 1.50 -3.44
CA LEU A 117 5.02 0.75 -4.10
C LEU A 117 4.63 0.37 -5.53
N GLY A 118 5.62 0.41 -6.43
CA GLY A 118 5.56 -0.22 -7.74
C GLY A 118 5.88 -1.71 -7.68
N GLU A 119 5.75 -2.39 -8.80
CA GLU A 119 5.85 -3.86 -8.88
C GLU A 119 7.19 -4.40 -8.38
N TYR A 120 8.29 -3.73 -8.73
CA TYR A 120 9.64 -4.12 -8.31
C TYR A 120 9.77 -4.20 -6.78
N TYR A 121 9.39 -3.13 -6.08
CA TYR A 121 9.48 -3.09 -4.63
C TYR A 121 8.47 -4.03 -3.97
N CYS A 122 7.27 -4.23 -4.54
CA CYS A 122 6.38 -5.27 -4.05
C CYS A 122 7.02 -6.66 -4.12
N LYS A 123 7.64 -7.01 -5.26
CA LYS A 123 8.34 -8.31 -5.44
C LYS A 123 9.49 -8.47 -4.44
N LEU A 124 10.29 -7.43 -4.20
CA LEU A 124 11.34 -7.42 -3.18
C LEU A 124 10.80 -7.62 -1.76
N VAL A 125 9.76 -6.86 -1.38
CA VAL A 125 9.15 -6.97 -0.04
C VAL A 125 8.59 -8.37 0.18
N ILE A 126 7.93 -8.96 -0.82
CA ILE A 126 7.44 -10.35 -0.76
C ILE A 126 8.60 -11.32 -0.54
N GLN A 127 9.64 -11.24 -1.37
CA GLN A 127 10.77 -12.17 -1.32
C GLN A 127 11.45 -12.15 0.05
N ASP A 128 11.73 -10.95 0.58
CA ASP A 128 12.48 -10.83 1.82
C ASP A 128 11.63 -11.05 3.06
N SER A 129 10.35 -10.67 3.04
CA SER A 129 9.42 -11.06 4.10
C SER A 129 9.37 -12.59 4.22
N ARG A 130 9.30 -13.31 3.09
CA ARG A 130 9.35 -14.78 3.09
C ARG A 130 10.64 -15.34 3.67
N LYS A 131 11.80 -14.76 3.34
CA LYS A 131 13.09 -15.17 3.93
C LYS A 131 13.11 -14.97 5.44
N LEU A 132 12.62 -13.84 5.93
CA LEU A 132 12.58 -13.54 7.37
C LEU A 132 11.63 -14.45 8.14
N LEU A 133 10.55 -14.91 7.51
CA LEU A 133 9.58 -15.85 8.08
C LEU A 133 10.05 -17.31 8.04
N GLN A 134 11.10 -17.63 7.28
CA GLN A 134 11.66 -18.98 7.34
C GLN A 134 12.23 -19.24 8.73
N PRO A 135 11.99 -20.43 9.30
CA PRO A 135 12.61 -20.80 10.55
C PRO A 135 14.12 -20.80 10.37
N HIS A 136 14.83 -19.94 11.11
CA HIS A 136 16.26 -20.07 11.24
C HIS A 136 16.54 -21.32 12.06
N ASN A 137 17.30 -22.28 11.52
CA ASN A 137 18.06 -23.20 12.38
C ASN A 137 18.80 -22.35 13.41
N ALA A 138 18.55 -22.65 14.68
CA ALA A 138 18.85 -21.83 15.84
C ALA A 138 20.20 -21.11 15.77
N ARG A 139 20.18 -19.77 15.77
CA ARG A 139 21.32 -19.01 16.32
C ARG A 139 21.15 -18.96 17.84
N PRO A 140 22.15 -19.34 18.63
CA PRO A 140 22.08 -19.24 20.08
C PRO A 140 21.80 -17.77 20.44
N ARG A 141 20.79 -17.53 21.28
CA ARG A 141 20.62 -16.24 21.92
C ARG A 141 21.83 -16.04 22.84
N HIS A 142 22.75 -15.16 22.47
CA HIS A 142 23.73 -14.67 23.45
C HIS A 142 22.95 -13.92 24.53
N GLY A 143 22.90 -14.53 25.73
CA GLY A 143 22.37 -13.89 26.93
C GLY A 143 23.21 -12.69 27.34
N PRO A 144 22.66 -11.77 28.16
CA PRO A 144 23.39 -10.61 28.63
C PRO A 144 24.62 -11.06 29.42
N GLY A 145 25.80 -10.61 28.96
CA GLY A 145 27.10 -10.94 29.55
C GLY A 145 27.18 -10.52 31.01
N GLU A 146 27.53 -11.49 31.84
CA GLU A 146 27.85 -11.34 33.25
C GLU A 146 29.11 -10.46 33.39
N ARG A 147 28.96 -9.34 34.12
CA ARG A 147 30.06 -8.44 34.46
C ARG A 147 31.06 -9.20 35.34
N ARG A 148 32.25 -9.51 34.81
CA ARG A 148 33.41 -9.85 35.64
C ARG A 148 33.89 -8.58 36.35
N THR A 149 33.64 -8.52 37.64
CA THR A 149 34.42 -7.71 38.58
C THR A 149 35.82 -8.28 38.67
N LEU A 150 36.83 -7.44 38.44
CA LEU A 150 38.16 -7.55 39.03
C LEU A 150 38.35 -6.32 39.92
#